data_AF-A0A2N0ETM5-F1
#
_entry.id   AF-A0A2N0ETM5-F1
#
_cell.length_a   1.000
_cell.length_b   1.000
_cell.length_c   1.000
_cell.angle_alpha   90.00
_cell.angle_beta   90.00
_cell.angle_gamma   90.00
#
_symmetry.space_group_name_H-M   'P 1'
#
loop_
_entity.id
_entity.type
_entity.pdbx_description
1 polymer ?
#
loop_
_entity_poly.entity_id
_entity_poly.type
_entity_poly.pdbx_seq_one_letter_code
_entity_poly.pdbx_strand_id
1 'polypeptide(L)' 'MKVPISCEQAAEVCDKAQYKEASLWQKVLMKMHHIVCRICRIHSERNGKLTKSIHTANLQTIPKEQKEKIKARLREEMNT' A
#
# COMPACT_ATOMS: atom_id res chain seq x y z
N MET A 1 -3.33 -24.89 16.57
CA MET A 1 -3.82 -23.55 16.98
C MET A 1 -4.73 -23.04 15.87
N LYS A 2 -6.01 -22.76 16.14
CA LYS A 2 -6.95 -22.28 15.11
C LYS A 2 -6.55 -20.88 14.67
N VAL A 3 -6.31 -20.72 13.38
CA VAL A 3 -6.00 -19.42 12.78
C VAL A 3 -7.32 -18.66 12.63
N PRO A 4 -7.46 -17.45 13.17
CA PRO A 4 -8.77 -16.79 13.27
C PRO A 4 -9.30 -16.26 11.94
N ILE A 5 -8.45 -16.14 10.92
CA ILE A 5 -8.81 -15.64 9.59
C ILE A 5 -8.16 -16.50 8.51
N SER A 6 -8.80 -16.63 7.35
CA SER A 6 -8.26 -17.35 6.19
C SER A 6 -7.06 -16.62 5.57
N CYS A 7 -6.34 -17.29 4.68
CA CYS A 7 -5.25 -16.65 3.93
C CYS A 7 -5.77 -15.51 3.02
N GLU A 8 -6.96 -15.66 2.40
CA GLU A 8 -7.55 -14.59 1.59
C GLU A 8 -7.87 -13.36 2.45
N GLN A 9 -8.47 -13.58 3.62
CA GLN A 9 -8.77 -12.50 4.56
C GLN A 9 -7.50 -11.84 5.10
N ALA A 10 -6.45 -12.63 5.38
CA ALA A 10 -5.16 -12.10 5.80
C ALA A 10 -4.51 -11.25 4.69
N ALA A 11 -4.65 -11.64 3.43
CA ALA A 11 -4.17 -10.86 2.28
C ALA A 11 -4.93 -9.53 2.15
N GLU A 12 -6.26 -9.55 2.24
CA GLU A 12 -7.07 -8.33 2.21
C GLU A 12 -6.71 -7.36 3.35
N VAL A 13 -6.46 -7.89 4.55
CA VAL A 13 -6.01 -7.08 5.69
C VAL A 13 -4.58 -6.57 5.50
N CYS A 14 -3.68 -7.33 4.86
CA CYS A 14 -2.34 -6.86 4.51
C CYS A 14 -2.42 -5.63 3.59
N ASP A 15 -3.25 -5.69 2.55
CA ASP A 15 -3.44 -4.58 1.60
C ASP A 15 -4.01 -3.36 2.33
N LYS A 16 -5.10 -3.53 3.08
CA LYS A 16 -5.68 -2.46 3.90
C LYS A 16 -4.66 -1.88 4.89
N ALA A 17 -3.79 -2.70 5.48
CA ALA A 17 -2.76 -2.22 6.40
C ALA A 17 -1.72 -1.34 5.68
N GLN A 18 -1.35 -1.68 4.45
CA GLN A 18 -0.41 -0.91 3.62
C GLN A 18 -0.93 0.50 3.30
N TYR A 19 -2.23 0.62 3.02
CA TYR A 19 -2.88 1.90 2.72
C TYR A 19 -3.42 2.64 3.95
N LYS A 20 -3.10 2.17 5.17
CA LYS A 20 -3.59 2.71 6.46
C LYS A 20 -5.12 2.65 6.62
N GLU A 21 -5.76 1.71 5.94
CA GLU A 21 -7.21 1.46 5.97
C GLU A 21 -7.60 0.34 6.94
N ALA A 22 -6.65 -0.48 7.40
CA ALA A 22 -6.92 -1.56 8.35
C ALA A 22 -7.11 -1.06 9.79
N SER A 23 -8.12 -1.58 10.47
CA SER A 23 -8.38 -1.34 11.89
C SER A 23 -7.32 -2.00 12.79
N LEU A 24 -7.23 -1.54 14.04
CA LEU A 24 -6.29 -2.11 15.02
C LEU A 24 -6.54 -3.61 15.25
N TRP A 25 -7.81 -4.00 15.38
CA TRP A 25 -8.19 -5.40 15.57
C TRP A 25 -7.82 -6.29 14.38
N GLN A 26 -8.04 -5.81 13.14
CA GLN A 26 -7.64 -6.52 11.94
C GLN A 26 -6.11 -6.75 11.90
N LYS A 27 -5.32 -5.73 12.25
CA LYS A 27 -3.86 -5.85 12.31
C LYS A 27 -3.40 -6.87 13.35
N VAL A 28 -4.06 -6.97 14.50
CA VAL A 28 -3.75 -7.97 15.54
C VAL A 28 -4.04 -9.39 15.02
N LEU A 29 -5.22 -9.61 14.42
CA LEU A 29 -5.59 -10.91 13.84
C LEU A 29 -4.63 -11.35 12.73
N MET A 30 -4.25 -10.41 11.86
CA MET A 30 -3.26 -10.65 10.80
C MET A 30 -1.88 -11.03 11.38
N LYS A 31 -1.41 -10.34 12.42
CA LYS A 31 -0.14 -10.69 13.09
C LYS A 31 -0.19 -12.09 13.70
N MET A 32 -1.32 -12.50 14.29
CA MET A 32 -1.50 -13.87 14.78
C MET A 32 -1.46 -14.89 13.62
N HIS A 33 -2.08 -14.56 12.47
CA HIS A 33 -2.01 -15.40 11.27
C HIS A 33 -0.56 -15.53 10.74
N HIS A 34 0.28 -14.48 10.82
CA HIS A 34 1.68 -14.55 10.40
C HIS A 34 2.56 -15.50 11.24
N ILE A 35 2.20 -15.77 12.51
CA ILE A 35 2.94 -16.69 13.37
C ILE A 35 2.83 -18.13 12.83
N VAL A 36 1.67 -18.47 12.28
CA VAL A 36 1.32 -19.84 11.84
C VAL A 36 1.47 -20.03 10.33
N CYS A 37 1.22 -18.99 9.54
CA CYS A 37 1.32 -19.04 8.08
C CYS A 37 2.57 -18.31 7.59
N ARG A 38 3.59 -19.10 7.24
CA ARG A 38 4.86 -18.59 6.68
C ARG A 38 4.66 -17.82 5.38
N ILE A 39 3.70 -18.23 4.54
CA ILE A 39 3.45 -17.61 3.23
C ILE A 39 2.97 -16.17 3.42
N CYS A 40 1.95 -15.95 4.25
CA CYS A 40 1.44 -14.62 4.55
C CYS A 40 2.50 -13.75 5.23
N ARG A 41 3.32 -14.32 6.13
CA ARG A 41 4.44 -13.60 6.74
C ARG A 41 5.45 -13.11 5.69
N ILE A 42 5.90 -13.99 4.79
CA ILE A 42 6.84 -13.64 3.72
C ILE A 42 6.24 -12.60 2.77
N HIS A 43 4.96 -12.73 2.44
CA HIS A 43 4.25 -11.77 1.61
C HIS A 43 4.25 -10.36 2.26
N SER A 44 3.86 -10.28 3.53
CA SER A 44 3.89 -9.03 4.30
C SER A 44 5.30 -8.43 4.42
N GLU A 45 6.32 -9.26 4.65
CA GLU A 45 7.73 -8.83 4.68
C GLU A 45 8.20 -8.28 3.32
N ARG A 46 7.84 -8.94 2.20
CA ARG A 46 8.19 -8.49 0.85
C ARG A 46 7.52 -7.17 0.49
N ASN A 47 6.24 -7.00 0.80
CA ASN A 47 5.53 -5.74 0.60
C ASN A 47 6.12 -4.60 1.44
N GLY A 48 6.49 -4.90 2.70
CA GLY A 48 7.20 -3.95 3.55
C GLY A 48 8.55 -3.52 2.97
N LYS A 49 9.32 -4.44 2.38
CA LYS A 49 10.57 -4.12 1.68
C LYS A 49 10.33 -3.26 0.45
N LEU A 50 9.34 -3.60 -0.39
CA LEU A 50 8.97 -2.81 -1.56
C LEU A 50 8.60 -1.37 -1.17
N THR A 51 7.76 -1.22 -0.15
CA THR A 51 7.34 0.11 0.35
C THR A 51 8.54 0.93 0.81
N LYS A 52 9.46 0.32 1.56
CA LYS A 52 10.71 0.96 1.98
C LYS A 52 11.56 1.37 0.78
N SER A 53 11.76 0.48 -0.19
CA SER A 53 12.52 0.77 -1.41
C SER A 53 11.94 1.95 -2.19
N ILE A 54 10.61 2.01 -2.35
CA ILE A 54 9.93 3.15 -3.00
C ILE A 54 10.18 4.45 -2.22
N HIS A 55 10.11 4.41 -0.89
CA HIS A 55 10.36 5.59 -0.06
C HIS A 55 11.84 6.03 -0.11
N THR A 56 12.78 5.09 -0.07
CA THR A 56 14.22 5.36 -0.16
C THR A 56 14.62 5.88 -1.53
N ALA A 57 13.94 5.47 -2.60
CA ALA A 57 14.17 5.98 -3.94
C ALA A 57 13.86 7.49 -4.09
N ASN A 58 13.22 8.11 -3.08
CA ASN A 58 12.90 9.53 -3.03
C ASN A 58 12.31 10.06 -4.35
N LEU A 59 11.33 9.32 -4.87
CA LEU A 59 10.73 9.59 -6.17
C LEU A 59 10.15 11.01 -6.18
N GLN A 60 10.71 11.87 -7.03
CA GLN A 60 10.18 13.21 -7.22
C GLN A 60 8.96 13.13 -8.14
N THR A 61 7.79 13.32 -7.57
CA THR A 61 6.53 13.36 -8.31
C THR A 61 6.09 14.80 -8.51
N ILE A 62 5.46 15.09 -9.66
CA ILE A 62 4.85 16.40 -9.90
C ILE A 62 3.62 16.56 -8.97
N PRO A 63 3.58 17.57 -8.10
CA PRO A 63 2.40 17.86 -7.28
C PRO A 63 1.16 18.07 -8.15
N LYS A 64 -0.01 17.66 -7.65
CA LYS A 64 -1.27 17.75 -8.39
C LYS A 64 -1.53 19.17 -8.92
N GLU A 65 -1.27 20.18 -8.11
CA GLU A 65 -1.43 21.59 -8.51
C GLU A 65 -0.54 21.97 -9.69
N GLN A 66 0.74 21.60 -9.66
CA GLN A 66 1.67 21.86 -10.77
C GLN A 66 1.23 21.11 -12.04
N LYS A 67 0.77 19.87 -11.89
CA LYS A 67 0.25 19.07 -13.01
C LYS A 67 -0.96 19.74 -13.65
N GLU A 68 -1.90 20.27 -12.86
CA GLU A 68 -3.07 20.96 -13.39
C GLU A 68 -2.70 22.31 -14.05
N LYS A 69 -1.73 23.05 -13.50
CA LYS A 69 -1.19 24.26 -14.16
C LYS A 69 -0.57 23.95 -15.53
N ILE A 70 0.22 22.88 -15.62
CA ILE A 70 0.82 22.44 -16.91
C ILE A 70 -0.29 22.09 -17.91
N LYS A 71 -1.31 21.34 -17.48
CA LYS A 71 -2.44 20.99 -18.36
C LYS A 71 -3.24 22.21 -18.81
N ALA A 72 -3.48 23.18 -17.94
CA ALA A 72 -4.20 24.40 -18.29
C ALA A 72 -3.45 25.17 -19.39
N ARG A 73 -2.15 25.41 -19.18
CA ARG A 73 -1.28 26.07 -20.18
C ARG A 73 -1.26 25.35 -21.52
N LEU A 74 -1.14 24.02 -21.52
CA LEU A 74 -1.18 23.23 -22.75
C LEU A 74 -2.50 23.40 -23.50
N ARG A 75 -3.64 23.50 -22.80
CA ARG A 75 -4.95 23.73 -23.45
C ARG A 75 -5.07 25.13 -24.04
N GLU A 76 -4.52 26.14 -23.37
CA GLU A 76 -4.50 27.52 -23.87
C GLU A 76 -3.67 27.62 -25.16
N GLU A 77 -2.49 27.01 -25.17
CA GLU A 77 -1.61 26.98 -26.35
C GLU A 77 -2.19 26.15 -27.52
N MET A 78 -3.00 25.12 -27.24
CA MET A 78 -3.66 24.32 -28.29
C MET A 78 -4.90 25.00 -28.91
N ASN A 79 -5.46 26.01 -28.24
CA ASN A 79 -6.62 26.76 -28.73
C ASN A 79 -6.22 28.09 -29.42
N THR A 80 -4.92 28.32 -29.58
CA THR A 80 -4.34 29.44 -30.33
C THR A 80 -3.90 28.96 -31.71
#